data_AF-A0AAW7BQX2-F1
#
_entry.id   AF-A0AAW7BQX2-F1
#
_cell.length_a   1.000
_cell.length_b   1.000
_cell.length_c   1.000
_cell.angle_alpha   90.00
_cell.angle_beta   90.00
_cell.angle_gamma   90.00
#
_symmetry.space_group_name_H-M   'P 1'
#
loop_
_entity.id
_entity.type
_entity.pdbx_description
1 polymer ?
#
loop_
_entity_poly.entity_id
_entity_poly.type
_entity_poly.pdbx_seq_one_letter_code
_entity_poly.pdbx_strand_id
1 'polypeptide(L)'
;MDSTHFVKDGKSTGLPSHSSYYVALPEDGQYGAKPYPGSGKMTASTIKSALQKNSQKVTSSNRVEDFDQALNSARIGGYSYLVFPTILHWEDRATEWNFMRDKVEVKIDIVDVFSGEAESSTVIEGKSGIATLGGDHPQDLLPDPINEYFRSALYGTVQ
;
A
#
# COMPACT_ATOMS: atom_id res chain seq x y z
N MET A 1 -6.11 10.40 -18.45
CA MET A 1 -6.06 11.27 -17.26
C MET A 1 -6.33 10.37 -16.08
N ASP A 2 -5.26 9.71 -15.63
CA ASP A 2 -5.27 8.89 -14.43
C ASP A 2 -5.34 9.83 -13.23
N SER A 3 -6.36 9.63 -12.41
CA SER A 3 -6.66 10.49 -11.28
C SER A 3 -6.33 9.71 -10.01
N THR A 4 -5.04 9.65 -9.70
CA THR A 4 -4.58 9.21 -8.38
C THR A 4 -4.95 10.31 -7.38
N HIS A 5 -5.91 10.02 -6.50
CA HIS A 5 -6.29 10.93 -5.42
C HIS A 5 -5.56 10.49 -4.14
N PHE A 6 -4.65 11.32 -3.65
CA PHE A 6 -4.02 11.13 -2.35
C PHE A 6 -4.82 11.91 -1.31
N VAL A 7 -5.49 11.22 -0.38
CA VAL A 7 -6.05 11.85 0.82
C VAL A 7 -5.03 11.63 1.94
N LYS A 8 -4.28 12.70 2.28
CA LYS A 8 -3.21 12.67 3.30
C LYS A 8 -3.70 13.30 4.59
N ASP A 9 -3.77 12.52 5.66
CA ASP A 9 -3.90 13.01 7.04
C ASP A 9 -2.58 12.71 7.78
N GLY A 10 -1.83 13.76 8.18
CA GLY A 10 -0.56 13.61 8.91
C GLY A 10 0.47 14.74 8.69
N LYS A 11 1.48 14.83 9.57
CA LYS A 11 2.54 15.86 9.52
C LYS A 11 3.46 15.59 8.33
N SER A 12 3.52 16.53 7.38
CA SER A 12 4.29 16.38 6.12
C SER A 12 5.79 16.62 6.30
N THR A 13 6.47 15.79 7.07
CA THR A 13 7.92 15.60 6.95
C THR A 13 8.11 14.31 6.17
N GLY A 14 8.82 14.36 5.02
CA GLY A 14 9.09 13.15 4.24
C GLY A 14 9.68 12.04 5.11
N LEU A 15 9.42 10.78 4.73
CA LEU A 15 9.96 9.62 5.44
C LEU A 15 11.48 9.72 5.49
N PRO A 16 12.11 9.53 6.66
CA PRO A 16 13.55 9.65 6.76
C PRO A 16 14.26 8.67 5.80
N SER A 17 15.26 9.19 5.08
CA SER A 17 16.10 8.35 4.25
C SER A 17 16.89 7.37 5.12
N HIS A 18 17.21 6.19 4.58
CA HIS A 18 17.95 5.15 5.29
C HIS A 18 17.24 4.52 6.52
N SER A 19 15.92 4.66 6.66
CA SER A 19 15.18 3.93 7.69
C SER A 19 15.01 2.44 7.35
N SER A 20 14.68 1.64 8.37
CA SER A 20 14.30 0.24 8.24
C SER A 20 12.79 0.08 8.41
N TYR A 21 12.18 -0.74 7.56
CA TYR A 21 10.73 -0.89 7.46
C TYR A 21 10.29 -2.34 7.67
N TYR A 22 9.26 -2.51 8.48
CA TYR A 22 8.48 -3.75 8.58
C TYR A 22 7.14 -3.55 7.87
N VAL A 23 6.86 -4.37 6.86
CA VAL A 23 5.61 -4.32 6.09
C VAL A 23 4.69 -5.43 6.59
N ALA A 24 3.56 -5.06 7.21
CA ALA A 24 2.56 -6.05 7.62
C ALA A 24 1.90 -6.70 6.39
N LEU A 25 1.47 -7.95 6.54
CA LEU A 25 0.65 -8.63 5.55
C LEU A 25 -0.82 -8.32 5.85
N PRO A 26 -1.54 -7.59 4.98
CA PRO A 26 -2.96 -7.37 5.19
C PRO A 26 -3.75 -8.65 4.87
N GLU A 27 -4.98 -8.72 5.40
CA GLU A 27 -5.98 -9.67 4.91
C GLU A 27 -6.23 -9.48 3.40
N ASP A 28 -6.68 -10.54 2.75
CA ASP A 28 -7.10 -10.47 1.36
C ASP A 28 -8.37 -9.63 1.23
N GLY A 29 -8.44 -8.83 0.16
CA GLY A 29 -9.59 -8.01 -0.17
C GLY A 29 -10.80 -8.85 -0.58
N GLN A 30 -11.98 -8.23 -0.46
CA GLN A 30 -13.25 -8.81 -0.88
C GLN A 30 -14.15 -7.74 -1.49
N TYR A 31 -15.03 -8.15 -2.41
CA TYR A 31 -16.14 -7.34 -2.90
C TYR A 31 -17.45 -8.11 -2.79
N GLY A 32 -18.37 -7.60 -1.98
CA GLY A 32 -19.56 -8.35 -1.59
C GLY A 32 -19.17 -9.69 -0.96
N ALA A 33 -19.63 -10.79 -1.56
CA ALA A 33 -19.30 -12.15 -1.12
C ALA A 33 -18.13 -12.80 -1.90
N LYS A 34 -17.49 -12.06 -2.83
CA LYS A 34 -16.37 -12.58 -3.65
C LYS A 34 -15.03 -12.23 -2.97
N PRO A 35 -14.32 -13.21 -2.38
CA PRO A 35 -12.97 -12.99 -1.90
C PRO A 35 -11.98 -12.93 -3.07
N TYR A 36 -10.86 -12.24 -2.86
CA TYR A 36 -9.74 -12.19 -3.81
C TYR A 36 -8.47 -12.75 -3.18
N PRO A 37 -8.30 -14.09 -3.15
CA PRO A 37 -7.16 -14.73 -2.51
C PRO A 37 -5.82 -14.25 -3.07
N GLY A 38 -4.87 -13.95 -2.19
CA GLY A 38 -3.53 -13.48 -2.54
C GLY A 38 -3.39 -11.97 -2.77
N SER A 39 -4.49 -11.22 -2.77
CA SER A 39 -4.47 -9.75 -2.88
C SER A 39 -3.69 -9.07 -1.74
N GLY A 40 -3.72 -9.64 -0.53
CA GLY A 40 -2.95 -9.15 0.61
C GLY A 40 -1.45 -9.36 0.42
N LYS A 41 -1.06 -10.56 -0.01
CA LYS A 41 0.34 -10.88 -0.33
C LYS A 41 0.88 -10.01 -1.46
N MET A 42 0.05 -9.75 -2.47
CA MET A 42 0.39 -8.85 -3.56
C MET A 42 0.63 -7.43 -3.03
N THR A 43 -0.30 -6.87 -2.26
CA THR A 43 -0.19 -5.54 -1.67
C THR A 43 1.10 -5.39 -0.85
N ALA A 44 1.38 -6.33 0.06
CA ALA A 44 2.58 -6.31 0.88
C ALA A 44 3.88 -6.42 0.04
N SER A 45 3.86 -7.23 -1.02
CA SER A 45 5.02 -7.39 -1.92
C SER A 45 5.28 -6.11 -2.72
N THR A 46 4.23 -5.48 -3.24
CA THR A 46 4.33 -4.21 -3.98
C THR A 46 4.90 -3.09 -3.10
N ILE A 47 4.38 -2.94 -1.87
CA ILE A 47 4.90 -1.97 -0.89
C ILE A 47 6.37 -2.24 -0.57
N LYS A 48 6.73 -3.50 -0.31
CA LYS A 48 8.11 -3.90 -0.05
C LYS A 48 9.03 -3.51 -1.21
N SER A 49 8.62 -3.81 -2.44
CA SER A 49 9.40 -3.46 -3.63
C SER A 49 9.57 -1.95 -3.84
N ALA A 50 8.55 -1.15 -3.51
CA ALA A 50 8.62 0.30 -3.56
C ALA A 50 9.65 0.86 -2.56
N LEU A 51 9.68 0.31 -1.34
CA LEU A 51 10.59 0.74 -0.27
C LEU A 51 12.03 0.25 -0.45
N GLN A 52 12.23 -0.92 -1.05
CA GLN A 52 13.54 -1.58 -1.17
C GLN A 52 14.62 -0.70 -1.82
N LYS A 53 14.24 0.21 -2.72
CA LYS A 53 15.19 1.05 -3.45
C LYS A 53 15.87 2.12 -2.58
N ASN A 54 15.31 2.48 -1.42
CA ASN A 54 15.73 3.64 -0.62
C ASN A 54 15.86 3.37 0.88
N SER A 55 15.73 2.11 1.29
CA SER A 55 15.68 1.72 2.69
C SER A 55 16.94 0.94 3.06
N GLN A 56 17.38 1.03 4.31
CA GLN A 56 18.47 0.17 4.81
C GLN A 56 18.04 -1.31 4.85
N LYS A 57 16.80 -1.56 5.26
CA LYS A 57 16.24 -2.89 5.43
C LYS A 57 14.73 -2.84 5.24
N VAL A 58 14.18 -3.76 4.46
CA VAL A 58 12.73 -3.93 4.32
C VAL A 58 12.39 -5.41 4.46
N THR A 59 11.50 -5.74 5.38
CA THR A 59 10.98 -7.09 5.55
C THR A 59 9.47 -7.06 5.56
N SER A 60 8.85 -8.06 4.94
CA SER A 60 7.41 -8.25 4.94
C SER A 60 7.05 -9.41 5.86
N SER A 61 5.95 -9.29 6.59
CA SER A 61 5.38 -10.41 7.33
C SER A 61 4.99 -11.56 6.39
N ASN A 62 4.99 -12.78 6.92
CA ASN A 62 4.57 -13.98 6.20
C ASN A 62 3.19 -14.50 6.62
N ARG A 63 2.56 -13.83 7.59
CA ARG A 63 1.23 -14.13 8.11
C ARG A 63 0.50 -12.82 8.37
N VAL A 64 -0.83 -12.87 8.35
CA VAL A 64 -1.66 -11.73 8.75
C VAL A 64 -1.46 -11.51 10.25
N GLU A 65 -1.27 -10.25 10.62
CA GLU A 65 -1.12 -9.79 12.00
C GLU A 65 -2.08 -8.63 12.21
N ASP A 66 -2.69 -8.55 13.39
CA ASP A 66 -3.35 -7.32 13.81
C ASP A 66 -2.30 -6.20 14.05
N PHE A 67 -2.78 -4.99 14.29
CA PHE A 67 -1.91 -3.83 14.47
C PHE A 67 -0.89 -4.00 15.60
N ASP A 68 -1.32 -4.48 16.78
CA ASP A 68 -0.46 -4.62 17.95
C ASP A 68 0.57 -5.72 17.74
N GLN A 69 0.19 -6.82 17.10
CA GLN A 69 1.09 -7.90 16.71
C GLN A 69 2.13 -7.41 15.71
N ALA A 70 1.71 -6.67 14.67
CA ALA A 70 2.61 -6.15 13.66
C ALA A 70 3.59 -5.12 14.24
N LEU A 71 3.12 -4.24 15.13
CA LEU A 71 3.95 -3.27 15.84
C LEU A 71 4.95 -3.97 16.75
N ASN A 72 4.53 -5.02 17.47
CA ASN A 72 5.43 -5.81 18.29
C ASN A 72 6.48 -6.58 17.45
N SER A 73 6.08 -7.18 16.33
CA SER A 73 6.99 -7.79 15.35
C SER A 73 8.01 -6.78 14.82
N ALA A 74 7.58 -5.55 14.54
CA ALA A 74 8.46 -4.47 14.12
C ALA A 74 9.46 -4.06 15.22
N ARG A 75 9.01 -3.98 16.49
CA ARG A 75 9.88 -3.70 17.64
C ARG A 75 10.94 -4.78 17.85
N ILE A 76 10.53 -6.04 17.89
CA ILE A 76 11.44 -7.19 18.07
C ILE A 76 12.46 -7.25 16.93
N GLY A 77 12.06 -6.92 15.71
CA GLY A 77 12.92 -6.92 14.54
C GLY A 77 13.85 -5.71 14.40
N GLY A 78 13.76 -4.73 15.32
CA GLY A 78 14.56 -3.52 15.33
C GLY A 78 14.30 -2.59 14.13
N TYR A 79 13.04 -2.51 13.68
CA TYR A 79 12.67 -1.63 12.56
C TYR A 79 12.37 -0.21 13.06
N SER A 80 12.67 0.80 12.25
CA SER A 80 12.30 2.19 12.53
C SER A 80 10.81 2.41 12.35
N TYR A 81 10.24 1.84 11.28
CA TYR A 81 8.86 2.07 10.88
C TYR A 81 8.09 0.77 10.65
N LEU A 82 6.84 0.76 11.08
CA LEU A 82 5.82 -0.19 10.66
C LEU A 82 5.04 0.43 9.50
N VAL A 83 4.91 -0.32 8.42
CA VAL A 83 4.01 -0.01 7.31
C VAL A 83 2.84 -0.98 7.40
N PHE A 84 1.67 -0.45 7.74
CA PHE A 84 0.47 -1.23 8.01
C PHE A 84 -0.57 -0.97 6.90
N PRO A 85 -0.61 -1.79 5.84
CA PRO A 85 -1.63 -1.68 4.82
C PRO A 85 -2.97 -2.26 5.28
N THR A 86 -4.06 -1.73 4.76
CA THR A 86 -5.41 -2.28 4.89
C THR A 86 -6.11 -2.18 3.54
N ILE A 87 -6.54 -3.30 2.99
CA ILE A 87 -7.34 -3.30 1.75
C ILE A 87 -8.75 -2.86 2.13
N LEU A 88 -9.17 -1.69 1.65
CA LEU A 88 -10.50 -1.14 1.89
C LEU A 88 -11.50 -1.62 0.85
N HIS A 89 -11.05 -1.78 -0.40
CA HIS A 89 -11.87 -2.20 -1.52
C HIS A 89 -11.02 -2.96 -2.54
N TRP A 90 -11.55 -4.07 -3.05
CA TRP A 90 -10.91 -4.83 -4.13
C TRP A 90 -11.96 -5.37 -5.07
N GLU A 91 -12.16 -4.70 -6.20
CA GLU A 91 -13.22 -5.02 -7.13
C GLU A 91 -12.68 -5.18 -8.56
N ASP A 92 -12.81 -6.40 -9.05
CA ASP A 92 -12.59 -6.83 -10.43
C ASP A 92 -13.92 -6.78 -11.18
N ARG A 93 -14.09 -5.77 -12.03
CA ARG A 93 -15.24 -5.62 -12.92
C ARG A 93 -14.79 -6.05 -14.31
N ALA A 94 -15.43 -7.08 -14.86
CA ALA A 94 -15.20 -7.55 -16.23
C ALA A 94 -15.35 -6.39 -17.23
N THR A 95 -14.23 -5.75 -17.54
CA THR A 95 -14.13 -4.41 -18.12
C THR A 95 -14.59 -4.41 -19.58
N GLU A 96 -14.69 -5.59 -20.18
CA GLU A 96 -14.95 -5.81 -21.60
C GLU A 96 -16.43 -5.75 -22.03
N TRP A 97 -17.40 -5.81 -21.09
CA TRP A 97 -18.83 -5.89 -21.47
C TRP A 97 -19.73 -4.76 -20.94
N ASN A 98 -19.28 -3.91 -20.00
CA ASN A 98 -20.15 -2.89 -19.38
C ASN A 98 -19.52 -1.52 -19.09
N PHE A 99 -18.29 -1.24 -19.56
CA PHE A 99 -17.59 0.04 -19.33
C PHE A 99 -17.34 0.43 -17.84
N MET A 100 -17.54 -0.49 -16.89
CA MET A 100 -17.26 -0.23 -15.48
C MET A 100 -15.82 -0.61 -15.13
N ARG A 101 -15.08 0.33 -14.54
CA ARG A 101 -13.64 0.19 -14.24
C ARG A 101 -13.41 -0.61 -12.96
N ASP A 102 -12.32 -1.37 -12.94
CA ASP A 102 -11.77 -1.97 -11.72
C ASP A 102 -11.41 -0.90 -10.70
N LYS A 103 -11.56 -1.23 -9.43
CA LYS A 103 -11.26 -0.33 -8.32
C LYS A 103 -10.54 -1.08 -7.22
N VAL A 104 -9.37 -0.59 -6.85
CA VAL A 104 -8.66 -1.05 -5.65
C VAL A 104 -8.38 0.14 -4.75
N GLU A 105 -8.70 0.01 -3.47
CA GLU A 105 -8.44 1.03 -2.46
C GLU A 105 -7.66 0.39 -1.31
N VAL A 106 -6.48 0.96 -1.04
CA VAL A 106 -5.60 0.49 0.03
C VAL A 106 -5.28 1.67 0.93
N LYS A 107 -5.62 1.55 2.22
CA LYS A 107 -5.10 2.46 3.24
C LYS A 107 -3.68 2.01 3.61
N ILE A 108 -2.77 2.96 3.74
CA ILE A 108 -1.41 2.72 4.25
C ILE A 108 -1.17 3.65 5.43
N ASP A 109 -0.97 3.05 6.60
CA ASP A 109 -0.48 3.74 7.79
C ASP A 109 1.03 3.51 7.91
N ILE A 110 1.79 4.59 8.13
CA ILE A 110 3.22 4.52 8.46
C ILE A 110 3.36 4.97 9.90
N VAL A 111 3.90 4.08 10.73
CA VAL A 111 3.91 4.20 12.19
C VAL A 111 5.34 4.17 12.69
N ASP A 112 5.72 5.17 13.48
CA ASP A 112 6.99 5.16 14.19
C ASP A 112 6.98 4.04 15.23
N VAL A 113 7.91 3.09 15.14
CA VAL A 113 7.89 1.87 15.96
C VAL A 113 8.15 2.18 17.44
N PHE A 114 8.91 3.24 17.72
CA PHE A 114 9.28 3.65 19.08
C PHE A 114 8.07 4.21 19.83
N SER A 115 7.42 5.24 19.27
CA SER A 115 6.23 5.88 19.84
C SER A 115 4.96 5.08 19.65
N GLY A 116 4.85 4.31 18.57
CA GLY A 116 3.62 3.66 18.13
C GLY A 116 2.62 4.62 17.46
N GLU A 117 3.01 5.86 17.20
CA GLU A 117 2.15 6.87 16.57
C GLU A 117 2.25 6.83 15.05
N ALA A 118 1.13 7.08 14.38
CA ALA A 118 1.09 7.21 12.93
C ALA A 118 1.73 8.54 12.50
N GLU A 119 2.82 8.47 11.74
CA GLU A 119 3.46 9.65 11.12
C GLU A 119 2.71 10.07 9.85
N SER A 120 2.16 9.10 9.13
CA SER A 120 1.40 9.32 7.90
C SER A 120 0.29 8.29 7.75
N SER A 121 -0.88 8.74 7.32
CA SER A 121 -1.99 7.90 6.89
C SER A 121 -2.46 8.36 5.52
N THR A 122 -2.52 7.44 4.56
CA THR A 122 -3.03 7.73 3.22
C THR A 122 -3.97 6.65 2.76
N VAL A 123 -4.94 7.02 1.93
CA VAL A 123 -5.66 6.08 1.06
C VAL A 123 -5.11 6.22 -0.35
N ILE A 124 -4.75 5.09 -0.95
CA ILE A 124 -4.28 4.99 -2.33
C ILE A 124 -5.37 4.29 -3.13
N GLU A 125 -5.83 4.96 -4.19
CA GLU A 125 -6.80 4.42 -5.13
C GLU A 125 -6.11 4.06 -6.46
N GLY A 126 -6.23 2.79 -6.87
CA GLY A 126 -5.90 2.32 -8.21
C GLY A 126 -7.18 2.19 -9.05
N LYS A 127 -7.18 2.79 -10.25
CA LYS A 127 -8.30 2.72 -11.21
C LYS A 127 -7.75 2.47 -12.60
N SER A 128 -8.38 1.58 -13.38
CA SER A 128 -7.99 1.37 -14.78
C SER A 128 -8.22 2.64 -15.61
N GLY A 129 -7.23 3.03 -16.41
CA GLY A 129 -7.35 4.09 -17.40
C GLY A 129 -8.13 3.64 -18.64
N ILE A 130 -8.66 4.59 -19.42
CA ILE A 130 -9.39 4.32 -20.69
C ILE A 130 -8.47 3.82 -21.82
N ALA A 131 -7.14 3.79 -21.59
CA ALA A 131 -6.12 3.54 -22.60
C ALA A 131 -5.68 2.06 -22.69
N THR A 132 -6.10 1.21 -21.75
CA THR A 132 -5.79 -0.23 -21.72
C THR A 132 -6.99 -1.02 -22.21
N LEU A 133 -7.31 -0.86 -23.50
CA LEU A 133 -8.23 -1.76 -24.19
C LEU A 133 -7.58 -3.15 -24.28
N GLY A 134 -7.75 -3.97 -23.24
CA GLY A 134 -7.48 -5.42 -23.32
C GLY A 134 -6.80 -6.06 -22.10
N GLY A 135 -7.24 -5.81 -20.87
CA GLY A 135 -6.99 -6.76 -19.78
C GLY A 135 -6.15 -6.29 -18.60
N ASP A 136 -6.26 -5.02 -18.17
CA ASP A 136 -5.78 -4.68 -16.83
C ASP A 136 -6.63 -5.40 -15.79
N HIS A 137 -5.99 -6.20 -14.94
CA HIS A 137 -6.63 -6.81 -13.78
C HIS A 137 -6.38 -5.93 -12.55
N PRO A 138 -7.14 -6.10 -11.43
CA PRO A 138 -6.94 -5.28 -10.22
C PRO A 138 -5.52 -5.29 -9.68
N GLN A 139 -4.82 -6.40 -9.91
CA GLN A 139 -3.40 -6.60 -9.60
C GLN A 139 -2.48 -5.62 -10.34
N ASP A 140 -2.84 -5.18 -11.54
CA ASP A 140 -2.02 -4.28 -12.36
C ASP A 140 -2.20 -2.80 -11.97
N LEU A 141 -3.22 -2.49 -11.14
CA LEU A 141 -3.62 -1.12 -10.80
C LEU A 141 -2.96 -0.56 -9.54
N LEU A 142 -2.39 -1.42 -8.70
CA LEU A 142 -1.75 -1.02 -7.45
C LEU A 142 -0.25 -0.65 -7.55
N PRO A 143 0.57 -1.30 -8.40
CA PRO A 143 2.00 -1.04 -8.43
C PRO A 143 2.37 0.42 -8.63
N ASP A 144 1.82 1.08 -9.64
CA ASP A 144 2.16 2.45 -9.99
C ASP A 144 1.75 3.48 -8.91
N PRO A 145 0.49 3.54 -8.43
CA PRO A 145 0.12 4.53 -7.43
C PRO A 145 0.80 4.29 -6.07
N ILE A 146 1.12 3.04 -5.71
CA ILE A 146 1.93 2.74 -4.51
C ILE A 146 3.37 3.24 -4.70
N ASN A 147 3.97 3.00 -5.87
CA ASN A 147 5.31 3.49 -6.18
C ASN A 147 5.37 5.02 -6.15
N GLU A 148 4.38 5.70 -6.74
CA GLU A 148 4.27 7.17 -6.71
C GLU A 148 4.15 7.71 -5.29
N TYR A 149 3.29 7.10 -4.46
CA TYR A 149 3.17 7.49 -3.06
C TYR A 149 4.52 7.40 -2.34
N PHE A 150 5.18 6.25 -2.36
CA PHE A 150 6.47 6.10 -1.66
C PHE A 150 7.56 6.99 -2.24
N ARG A 151 7.59 7.24 -3.56
CA ARG A 151 8.52 8.23 -4.12
C ARG A 151 8.25 9.63 -3.57
N SER A 152 7.00 10.08 -3.53
CA SER A 152 6.65 11.39 -2.98
C SER A 152 6.95 11.50 -1.49
N ALA A 153 6.68 10.43 -0.74
CA ALA A 153 6.90 10.37 0.70
C ALA A 153 8.40 10.34 1.05
N LEU A 154 9.22 9.65 0.26
CA LEU A 154 10.67 9.51 0.50
C LEU A 154 11.49 10.69 -0.03
N TYR A 155 11.11 11.30 -1.15
CA TYR A 155 11.91 12.33 -1.81
C TYR A 155 11.35 13.76 -1.67
N GLY A 156 10.14 13.91 -1.11
CA GLY A 156 9.38 15.15 -1.19
C GLY A 156 8.82 15.37 -2.60
N THR A 157 7.85 16.27 -2.72
CA THR A 157 7.23 16.60 -4.02
C THR A 157 8.29 17.24 -4.92
N VAL A 158 8.61 16.60 -6.06
CA VAL A 158 9.32 17.29 -7.14
C VAL A 158 8.33 18.28 -7.74
N GLN A 159 8.70 19.55 -7.68
CA GLN A 159 7.90 20.70 -8.14
C GLN A 159 7.80 20.71 -9.67
#